data_AF-A0A143QFT9-F1
#
_entry.id   AF-A0A143QFT9-F1
#
_cell.length_a   1.000
_cell.length_b   1.000
_cell.length_c   1.000
_cell.angle_alpha   90.00
_cell.angle_beta   90.00
_cell.angle_gamma   90.00
#
_symmetry.space_group_name_H-M   'P 1'
#
loop_
_entity.id
_entity.type
_entity.pdbx_description
1 polymer ?
#
loop_
_entity_poly.entity_id
_entity_poly.type
_entity_poly.pdbx_seq_one_letter_code
_entity_poly.pdbx_strand_id
1 'polypeptide(L)' 'MLVLGAPDTAGQKREVTRLLSLGATTVEWRYPDGADFVVLADTEGNRFCVIDNARAPEGFRLDFDRISGRS' A
#
# COMPACT_ATOMS: atom_id res chain seq x y z
N MET A 1 1.20 6.99 -10.67
CA MET A 1 1.60 6.16 -9.52
C MET A 1 0.52 6.29 -8.48
N LEU A 2 -0.25 5.22 -8.25
CA LEU A 2 -1.33 5.19 -7.27
C LEU A 2 -0.75 4.78 -5.89
N VAL A 3 -1.41 5.17 -4.80
CA VAL A 3 -1.03 4.77 -3.44
C VAL A 3 -2.24 4.15 -2.73
N LEU A 4 -2.03 2.97 -2.15
CA LEU A 4 -2.98 2.27 -1.30
C LEU A 4 -2.47 2.30 0.14
N GLY A 5 -3.31 2.74 1.07
CA GLY A 5 -3.01 2.68 2.50
C GLY A 5 -3.46 1.36 3.11
N ALA A 6 -2.75 0.91 4.14
CA ALA A 6 -3.18 -0.14 5.05
C ALA A 6 -3.06 0.37 6.49
N PRO A 7 -3.93 -0.06 7.44
CA PRO A 7 -4.03 0.57 8.75
C PRO A 7 -2.76 0.50 9.59
N ASP A 8 -1.96 -0.57 9.41
CA ASP A 8 -0.75 -0.87 10.16
C ASP A 8 0.18 -1.77 9.31
N THR A 9 1.40 -2.05 9.78
CA THR A 9 2.37 -2.92 9.08
C THR A 9 1.84 -4.32 8.78
N ALA A 10 1.05 -4.93 9.68
CA ALA A 10 0.43 -6.22 9.42
C ALA A 10 -0.70 -6.10 8.40
N GLY A 11 -1.45 -5.00 8.43
CA GLY A 11 -2.37 -4.59 7.37
C GLY A 11 -1.69 -4.50 6.00
N GLN A 12 -0.54 -3.83 5.92
CA GLN A 12 0.22 -3.69 4.67
C GLN A 12 0.60 -5.05 4.10
N LYS A 13 1.11 -5.96 4.93
CA LYS A 13 1.47 -7.32 4.51
C LYS A 13 0.27 -8.14 4.02
N ARG A 14 -0.88 -8.01 4.69
CA ARG A 14 -2.13 -8.66 4.26
C ARG A 14 -2.59 -8.12 2.90
N GLU A 15 -2.54 -6.80 2.71
CA GLU A 15 -2.96 -6.19 1.45
C GLU A 15 -2.02 -6.54 0.30
N VAL A 16 -0.70 -6.53 0.53
CA VAL A 16 0.29 -7.02 -0.45
C VAL A 16 -0.03 -8.48 -0.84
N THR A 17 -0.24 -9.36 0.14
CA THR A 17 -0.58 -10.78 -0.14
C THR A 17 -1.85 -10.92 -0.97
N ARG A 18 -2.89 -10.16 -0.62
CA ARG A 18 -4.16 -10.13 -1.34
C ARG A 18 -3.96 -9.66 -2.79
N LEU A 19 -3.23 -8.57 -3.00
CA LEU A 19 -2.99 -8.01 -4.34
C LEU A 19 -2.16 -8.94 -5.22
N LEU A 20 -1.14 -9.58 -4.66
CA LEU A 20 -0.38 -10.63 -5.36
C LEU A 20 -1.29 -11.78 -5.79
N SER A 21 -2.22 -12.19 -4.93
CA SER A 21 -3.20 -13.24 -5.25
C SER A 21 -4.19 -12.83 -6.35
N LEU A 22 -4.39 -11.52 -6.56
CA LEU A 22 -5.22 -10.96 -7.62
C LEU A 22 -4.46 -10.73 -8.93
N GLY A 23 -3.17 -11.08 -8.99
CA GLY A 23 -2.34 -10.97 -10.20
C GLY A 23 -1.41 -9.77 -10.23
N ALA A 24 -1.33 -8.97 -9.15
CA ALA A 24 -0.26 -8.00 -9.03
C ALA A 24 1.11 -8.70 -8.90
N THR A 25 2.17 -8.01 -9.29
CA THR A 25 3.54 -8.54 -9.25
C THR A 25 4.46 -7.60 -8.46
N THR A 26 5.45 -8.19 -7.79
CA THR A 26 6.53 -7.41 -7.17
C THR A 26 7.42 -6.83 -8.27
N VAL A 27 7.81 -5.58 -8.11
CA VAL A 27 8.76 -4.92 -9.02
C VAL A 27 10.10 -4.73 -8.32
N GLU A 28 11.18 -4.92 -9.08
CA GLU A 28 12.51 -4.53 -8.63
C GLU A 28 12.51 -3.01 -8.42
N TRP A 29 12.77 -2.59 -7.18
CA TRP A 29 12.74 -1.19 -6.79
C TRP A 29 13.89 -0.89 -5.84
N ARG A 30 14.52 0.26 -6.03
CA ARG A 30 15.52 0.77 -5.08
C ARG A 30 14.81 1.55 -3.98
N TYR A 31 14.67 0.89 -2.83
CA TYR A 31 14.05 1.50 -1.66
C TYR A 31 15.03 2.48 -0.99
N PRO A 32 14.59 3.71 -0.67
CA PRO A 32 15.34 4.58 0.21
C PRO A 32 15.39 3.98 1.63
N ASP A 33 16.37 4.42 2.42
CA ASP A 33 16.45 4.03 3.83
C ASP A 33 15.19 4.48 4.58
N GLY A 34 14.64 3.61 5.43
CA GLY A 34 13.39 3.86 6.14
C GLY A 34 12.12 3.85 5.27
N ALA A 35 12.14 3.27 4.07
CA ALA A 35 10.93 3.17 3.24
C ALA A 35 9.83 2.34 3.92
N ASP A 36 8.66 2.96 4.13
CA ASP A 36 7.47 2.33 4.72
C ASP A 36 6.43 1.88 3.66
N PHE A 37 6.88 1.64 2.42
CA PHE A 37 6.02 1.26 1.30
C PHE A 37 6.55 0.05 0.54
N VAL A 38 5.64 -0.68 -0.10
CA VAL A 38 5.94 -1.78 -1.03
C VAL A 38 5.45 -1.39 -2.42
N VAL A 39 6.29 -1.49 -3.44
CA VAL A 39 5.91 -1.21 -4.83
C VAL A 39 5.46 -2.49 -5.52
N LEU A 40 4.28 -2.45 -6.13
CA LEU A 40 3.71 -3.51 -6.95
C LEU A 40 3.32 -2.98 -8.33
N ALA A 41 3.17 -3.87 -9.29
CA ALA A 41 2.56 -3.59 -10.58
C ALA A 41 1.28 -4.43 -10.75
N ASP A 42 0.20 -3.82 -11.25
CA ASP A 42 -1.01 -4.57 -11.60
C ASP A 42 -0.81 -5.40 -12.89
N THR A 43 -1.86 -6.12 -13.31
CA THR A 43 -1.86 -6.96 -14.51
C THR A 43 -1.67 -6.18 -15.82
N GLU A 44 -1.91 -4.87 -15.81
CA GLU A 44 -1.71 -3.96 -16.94
C GLU A 44 -0.31 -3.31 -16.90
N GLY A 45 0.48 -3.58 -15.86
CA GLY A 45 1.81 -3.03 -15.65
C GLY A 45 1.81 -1.66 -14.95
N ASN A 46 0.67 -1.16 -14.45
CA ASN A 46 0.65 0.10 -13.72
C ASN A 46 1.25 -0.08 -12.33
N ARG A 47 2.17 0.81 -11.98
CA ARG A 47 2.87 0.77 -10.69
C ARG A 47 2.13 1.55 -9.62
N PHE A 48 2.04 0.94 -8.45
CA PHE A 48 1.43 1.53 -7.27
C PHE A 48 2.18 1.12 -5.99
N CYS A 49 2.02 1.93 -4.94
CA CYS A 49 2.62 1.68 -3.63
C CYS A 49 1.56 1.23 -2.62
N VAL A 50 1.90 0.29 -1.75
CA VAL A 50 1.13 -0.05 -0.55
C VAL A 50 1.87 0.48 0.67
N ILE A 51 1.28 1.40 1.43
CA ILE A 51 1.92 2.07 2.57
C ILE A 51 1.31 1.65 3.91
N ASP A 52 2.13 1.63 4.96
CA ASP A 52 1.66 1.58 6.34
C ASP A 52 1.15 2.96 6.77
N ASN A 53 -0.16 3.08 6.89
CA ASN A 53 -0.84 4.33 7.22
C ASN A 53 -0.66 4.73 8.70
N ALA A 54 -0.31 3.79 9.59
CA ALA A 54 0.09 4.14 10.95
C ALA A 54 1.40 4.94 10.97
N ARG A 55 2.21 4.88 9.91
CA ARG A 55 3.46 5.63 9.77
C ARG A 55 3.34 6.85 8.86
N ALA A 56 2.22 7.02 8.17
CA ALA A 56 1.97 8.21 7.38
C ALA A 56 1.86 9.46 8.29
N PRO A 57 2.41 10.61 7.88
CA PRO A 57 2.22 11.87 8.60
C PRO A 57 0.73 12.22 8.65
N GLU A 58 0.30 12.93 9.68
CA GLU A 58 -1.12 13.12 10.02
C GLU A 58 -1.97 13.66 8.86
N GLY A 59 -1.43 14.59 8.05
CA GLY A 59 -2.11 15.15 6.87
C GLY A 59 -2.14 14.24 5.63
N PHE A 60 -1.48 13.09 5.67
CA PHE A 60 -1.42 12.09 4.60
C PHE A 60 -1.99 10.73 5.05
N ARG A 61 -2.43 10.63 6.31
CA ARG A 61 -3.14 9.45 6.79
C ARG A 61 -4.44 9.33 6.01
N LEU A 62 -4.53 8.25 5.25
CA LEU A 62 -5.77 7.89 4.57
C LEU A 62 -6.77 7.48 5.64
N ASP A 63 -7.75 8.34 5.90
CA ASP A 63 -8.76 8.11 6.92
C ASP A 63 -9.56 6.85 6.56
N PHE A 64 -9.16 5.72 7.16
CA PHE A 64 -9.60 4.38 6.75
C PHE A 64 -11.10 4.16 7.04
N ASP A 65 -11.61 4.89 8.03
CA ASP A 65 -13.03 4.94 8.40
C ASP A 65 -13.84 5.57 7.25
N ARG A 66 -13.38 6.72 6.73
CA ARG A 66 -13.95 7.37 5.54
C ARG A 66 -13.87 6.52 4.27
N ILE A 67 -12.79 5.76 4.05
CA ILE A 67 -12.64 4.92 2.84
C ILE A 67 -13.48 3.64 2.93
N SER A 68 -13.59 3.05 4.13
CA SER A 68 -14.33 1.81 4.32
C SER A 68 -15.82 2.01 4.58
N GLY A 69 -16.30 3.26 4.63
CA GLY A 69 -17.71 3.59 4.78
C GLY A 69 -18.33 3.07 6.07
N ARG A 70 -17.50 2.80 7.09
CA ARG A 70 -17.97 2.51 8.44
C ARG A 70 -18.13 3.86 9.13
N SER A 71 -19.33 4.10 9.65
CA SER A 71 -19.71 5.23 10.51
C SER A 71 -20.56 4.68 11.63
#